data_AF-A0A7Y5ETL1-F1
#
_entry.id   AF-A0A7Y5ETL1-F1
#
_cell.length_a   1.000
_cell.length_b   1.000
_cell.length_c   1.000
_cell.angle_alpha   90.00
_cell.angle_beta   90.00
_cell.angle_gamma   90.00
#
_symmetry.space_group_name_H-M   'P 1'
#
loop_
_entity.id
_entity.type
_entity.pdbx_description
1 polymer ?
#
loop_
_entity_poly.entity_id
_entity_poly.type
_entity_poly.pdbx_seq_one_letter_code
_entity_poly.pdbx_strand_id
1 'polypeptide(L)' 'MNLQEQYDKIYSYFKTTSEPFDKLDWDGSILKVLLNEKLVEEYSVADLKEFIRDF' A
#
# COMPACT_ATOMS: atom_id res chain seq x y z
N MET A 1 -9.76 2.80 -13.21
CA MET A 1 -8.68 3.23 -12.32
C MET A 1 -7.41 2.57 -12.81
N ASN A 2 -6.36 3.34 -13.08
CA ASN A 2 -5.07 2.78 -13.52
C ASN A 2 -4.19 2.44 -12.30
N LEU A 3 -3.10 1.70 -12.53
CA LEU A 3 -2.16 1.28 -11.47
C LEU A 3 -1.58 2.46 -10.69
N GLN A 4 -1.32 3.59 -11.37
CA GLN A 4 -0.78 4.80 -10.73
C GLN A 4 -1.80 5.40 -9.76
N GLU A 5 -3.07 5.51 -10.16
CA GLU A 5 -4.14 6.01 -9.30
C GLU A 5 -4.32 5.11 -8.06
N GLN A 6 -4.14 3.79 -8.20
CA GLN A 6 -4.22 2.84 -7.07
C GLN A 6 -3.05 3.05 -6.12
N TYR A 7 -1.85 3.15 -6.68
CA TYR A 7 -0.64 3.45 -5.93
C TYR A 7 -0.76 4.77 -5.17
N ASP A 8 -1.27 5.83 -5.81
CA ASP A 8 -1.40 7.14 -5.19
C ASP A 8 -2.36 7.11 -4.00
N LYS A 9 -3.47 6.35 -4.09
CA LYS A 9 -4.39 6.14 -2.95
C LYS A 9 -3.70 5.38 -1.81
N ILE A 10 -3.02 4.28 -2.13
CA ILE A 10 -2.27 3.47 -1.15
C ILE A 10 -1.23 4.36 -0.46
N TYR A 11 -0.40 5.04 -1.24
CA TYR A 11 0.66 5.89 -0.72
C TYR A 11 0.12 7.01 0.15
N SER A 12 -0.99 7.64 -0.25
CA SER A 12 -1.65 8.66 0.57
C SER A 12 -2.16 8.10 1.90
N TYR A 13 -2.71 6.88 1.91
CA TYR A 13 -3.17 6.23 3.14
C TYR A 13 -1.99 5.94 4.08
N PHE A 14 -0.98 5.23 3.60
CA PHE A 14 0.19 4.85 4.40
C PHE A 14 0.99 6.07 4.89
N LYS A 15 1.06 7.15 4.11
CA LYS A 15 1.69 8.40 4.56
C LYS A 15 0.97 9.04 5.76
N THR A 16 -0.32 8.74 5.96
CA THR A 16 -1.08 9.20 7.13
C THR A 16 -1.04 8.25 8.31
N THR A 17 -0.56 7.01 8.12
CA THR A 17 -0.36 6.10 9.25
C THR A 17 0.89 6.53 10.04
N SER A 18 0.88 6.25 11.34
CA SER A 18 2.03 6.52 12.20
C SER A 18 3.13 5.46 12.06
N GLU A 19 3.02 4.55 11.09
CA GLU A 19 3.90 3.41 10.93
C GLU A 19 5.04 3.73 9.95
N PRO A 20 6.30 3.40 10.31
CA PRO A 20 7.45 3.69 9.45
C PRO A 20 7.48 2.72 8.25
N PHE A 21 7.60 3.28 7.05
CA PHE A 21 7.92 2.54 5.82
C PHE A 21 8.89 3.36 4.96
N ASP A 22 9.76 2.67 4.22
CA ASP A 22 10.68 3.30 3.27
C ASP A 22 10.14 3.25 1.84
N LYS A 23 9.49 2.13 1.49
CA LYS A 23 9.00 1.88 0.14
C LYS A 23 7.71 1.09 0.17
N LEU A 24 6.80 1.49 -0.71
CA LEU A 24 5.63 0.71 -1.09
C LEU A 24 5.83 0.17 -2.50
N ASP A 25 5.61 -1.13 -2.68
CA ASP A 25 5.69 -1.83 -3.96
C ASP A 25 4.31 -2.38 -4.32
N TRP A 26 3.71 -1.90 -5.40
CA TRP A 26 2.35 -2.26 -5.80
C TRP A 26 2.36 -2.84 -7.22
N ASP A 27 1.90 -4.08 -7.36
CA ASP A 27 1.81 -4.76 -8.67
C ASP A 27 0.39 -4.75 -9.26
N GLY A 28 -0.60 -4.23 -8.54
CA GLY A 28 -2.03 -4.28 -8.93
C GLY A 28 -2.85 -5.32 -8.17
N SER A 29 -2.20 -6.22 -7.43
CA SER A 29 -2.87 -7.28 -6.68
C SER A 29 -2.40 -7.37 -5.23
N ILE A 30 -1.12 -7.10 -4.99
CA ILE A 30 -0.42 -7.26 -3.72
C ILE A 30 0.38 -5.98 -3.44
N LEU A 31 0.19 -5.43 -2.24
CA LEU A 31 0.97 -4.33 -1.71
C LEU A 31 2.08 -4.84 -0.81
N LYS A 32 3.29 -4.57 -1.28
CA LYS A 32 4.60 -4.62 -0.66
C LYS A 32 4.90 -3.49 0.32
N VAL A 33 4.83 -3.64 1.65
CA VAL A 33 5.39 -2.62 2.56
C VAL A 33 6.81 -3.01 2.95
N LEU A 34 7.78 -2.15 2.62
CA LEU A 34 9.20 -2.38 2.92
C LEU A 34 9.74 -1.32 3.89
N LEU A 35 10.55 -1.79 4.84
CA LEU A 35 11.32 -0.98 5.78
C LEU A 35 12.75 -1.54 5.83
N ASN A 36 13.75 -0.68 5.64
CA ASN A 36 15.17 -1.02 5.50
C ASN A 36 15.40 -2.15 4.48
N GLU A 37 14.77 -2.04 3.31
CA GLU A 37 14.80 -3.02 2.20
C GLU A 37 14.25 -4.42 2.55
N LYS A 38 13.61 -4.57 3.70
CA LYS A 38 12.95 -5.82 4.11
C LYS A 38 11.45 -5.68 4.01
N LEU A 39 10.80 -6.74 3.53
CA LEU A 39 9.36 -6.89 3.60
C LEU A 39 8.93 -6.90 5.06
N VAL A 40 8.11 -5.93 5.46
CA VAL A 40 7.53 -5.88 6.82
C VAL A 40 6.07 -6.33 6.81
N GLU A 41 5.32 -5.93 5.77
CA GLU A 41 3.90 -6.24 5.65
C GLU A 41 3.53 -6.49 4.19
N GLU A 42 2.51 -7.32 3.99
CA GLU A 42 1.95 -7.64 2.69
C GLU A 42 0.42 -7.59 2.78
N TYR A 43 -0.20 -6.89 1.84
CA TYR A 43 -1.65 -6.72 1.79
C TYR A 43 -2.20 -7.10 0.42
N SER A 44 -3.27 -7.89 0.38
CA SER A 44 -4.00 -8.16 -0.84
C SER A 44 -4.99 -7.04 -1.17
N VAL A 45 -5.53 -7.03 -2.40
CA VAL A 45 -6.65 -6.13 -2.76
C VAL A 45 -7.82 -6.21 -1.76
N ALA A 46 -8.10 -7.40 -1.23
CA ALA A 46 -9.19 -7.57 -0.27
C ALA A 46 -8.91 -6.84 1.04
N ASP A 47 -7.68 -6.94 1.55
CA ASP A 47 -7.26 -6.24 2.76
C ASP A 47 -7.27 -4.72 2.52
N LEU A 48 -6.75 -4.26 1.38
CA LEU A 48 -6.74 -2.84 1.03
C LEU A 48 -8.14 -2.23 0.95
N LYS A 49 -9.16 -3.01 0.55
CA LYS A 49 -10.56 -2.58 0.55
C LYS A 49 -11.14 -2.38 1.94
N GLU A 50 -10.59 -3.04 2.96
CA GLU A 50 -11.02 -2.83 4.35
C GLU A 50 -10.44 -1.53 4.93
N PHE A 51 -9.24 -1.13 4.49
CA PHE A 51 -8.53 0.05 5.01
C PHE A 51 -8.81 1.32 4.21
N ILE A 52 -8.89 1.20 2.89
CA ILE A 52 -9.04 2.32 1.94
C ILE A 52 -10.45 2.26 1.37
N ARG A 53 -11.33 3.15 1.86
CA ARG A 53 -12.67 3.34 1.29
C ARG A 53 -12.54 3.70 -0.19
N ASP A 54 -13.26 2.99 -1.06
CA ASP A 54 -13.22 3.12 -2.53
C ASP A 54 -11.91 2.64 -3.21
N PHE A 55 -11.33 1.52 -2.73
CA PHE A 55 -10.24 0.81 -3.43
C PHE A 55 -10.73 -0.05 -4.62
#